data_AF-A0A395IKK8-F1
#
_entry.id   AF-A0A395IKK8-F1
#
_cell.length_a   1.000
_cell.length_b   1.000
_cell.length_c   1.000
_cell.angle_alpha   90.00
_cell.angle_beta   90.00
_cell.angle_gamma   90.00
#
_symmetry.space_group_name_H-M   'P 1'
#
loop_
_entity.id
_entity.type
_entity.pdbx_description
1 polymer ?
#
loop_
_entity_poly.entity_id
_entity_poly.type
_entity_poly.pdbx_seq_one_letter_code
_entity_poly.pdbx_strand_id
1 'polypeptide(L)'
;MDDPAFATETDTTTQSILLAASNHDLLALKPFLRVPGAASVQDPETDDIEAAKATIKELFLSGAIWNDLDTNNETPGCLAWRLGRKELYELVVDAGVRAEILMNLMGGYEELSDEDEDEDEEGSEVEGMGIIENVETIVDGENTTTEETAEEATNGQAGETKEEGTEIPKKDVNSADYLRSKLEFADDKLLDADANGVMMAWETSIMQRTVNLLIPASSPPLRILNIGFGMGIIDTMFASTSPASHHIIEAHSDVLTHLQTPGHKFGKRMGSLRTRRRKL
;
A
#
# COMPACT_ATOMS: atom_id res chain seq x y z
N MET A 1 -61.30 19.83 16.88
CA MET A 1 -61.15 19.83 15.40
C MET A 1 -60.25 18.65 15.18
N ASP A 2 -60.84 17.47 15.11
CA ASP A 2 -60.12 16.20 15.16
C ASP A 2 -60.72 15.34 14.07
N ASP A 3 -60.34 15.66 12.83
CA ASP A 3 -60.73 14.90 11.66
C ASP A 3 -59.77 13.71 11.52
N PRO A 4 -60.24 12.46 11.71
CA PRO A 4 -59.38 11.28 11.62
C PRO A 4 -58.76 11.11 10.22
N ALA A 5 -59.24 11.81 9.19
CA ALA A 5 -58.63 11.82 7.85
C ALA A 5 -57.22 12.45 7.78
N PHE A 6 -56.76 13.14 8.84
CA PHE A 6 -55.42 13.74 8.93
C PHE A 6 -54.46 13.00 9.89
N ALA A 7 -54.84 11.83 10.41
CA ALA A 7 -53.94 11.01 11.21
C ALA A 7 -52.91 10.30 10.32
N THR A 8 -51.71 10.87 10.19
CA THR A 8 -50.57 10.21 9.55
C THR A 8 -50.01 9.13 10.46
N GLU A 9 -50.25 7.85 10.15
CA GLU A 9 -49.48 6.75 10.71
C GLU A 9 -48.04 6.83 10.21
N THR A 10 -47.11 7.17 11.11
CA THR A 10 -45.67 7.06 10.89
C THR A 10 -45.12 5.88 11.69
N ASP A 11 -44.59 4.88 11.00
CA ASP A 11 -43.86 3.80 11.67
C ASP A 11 -42.54 4.35 12.20
N THR A 12 -42.42 4.38 13.53
CA THR A 12 -41.23 4.86 14.26
C THR A 12 -40.43 3.72 14.89
N THR A 13 -40.74 2.47 14.53
CA THR A 13 -40.15 1.28 15.15
C THR A 13 -38.64 1.22 14.99
N THR A 14 -38.14 1.51 13.77
CA THR A 14 -36.69 1.55 13.46
C THR A 14 -35.95 2.56 14.32
N GLN A 15 -36.41 3.81 14.34
CA GLN A 15 -35.81 4.91 15.08
C GLN A 15 -35.85 4.64 16.60
N SER A 16 -36.93 4.02 17.08
CA SER A 16 -37.07 3.64 18.50
C SER A 16 -36.07 2.57 18.93
N ILE A 17 -35.80 1.58 18.06
CA ILE A 17 -34.80 0.52 18.31
C ILE A 17 -33.39 1.12 18.33
N LEU A 18 -33.05 1.95 17.34
CA LEU A 18 -31.74 2.58 17.21
C LEU A 18 -31.46 3.55 18.37
N LEU A 19 -32.44 4.36 18.76
CA LEU A 19 -32.33 5.29 19.90
C LEU A 19 -32.19 4.56 21.24
N ALA A 20 -32.88 3.43 21.45
CA ALA A 20 -32.72 2.63 22.66
C ALA A 20 -31.34 1.93 22.70
N ALA A 21 -30.82 1.53 21.55
CA ALA A 21 -29.48 0.93 21.43
C ALA A 21 -28.35 1.94 21.68
N SER A 22 -28.42 3.14 21.11
CA SER A 22 -27.40 4.19 21.29
C SER A 22 -27.32 4.71 22.73
N ASN A 23 -28.44 4.73 23.45
CA ASN A 23 -28.49 5.08 24.88
C ASN A 23 -28.22 3.88 25.83
N HIS A 24 -27.92 2.69 25.30
CA HIS A 24 -27.75 1.45 26.05
C HIS A 24 -28.95 1.06 26.96
N ASP A 25 -30.17 1.46 26.61
CA ASP A 25 -31.38 1.18 27.40
C ASP A 25 -31.87 -0.27 27.17
N LEU A 26 -31.33 -1.18 27.97
CA LEU A 26 -31.69 -2.60 28.00
C LEU A 26 -33.14 -2.88 28.47
N LEU A 27 -33.85 -1.91 29.05
CA LEU A 27 -35.26 -2.07 29.41
C LEU A 27 -36.16 -1.70 28.22
N ALA A 28 -35.84 -0.61 27.51
CA ALA A 28 -36.52 -0.21 26.28
C ALA A 28 -36.29 -1.17 25.11
N LEU A 29 -35.10 -1.79 25.00
CA LEU A 29 -34.76 -2.76 23.94
C LEU A 29 -35.49 -4.12 24.05
N LYS A 30 -35.74 -4.60 25.28
CA LYS A 30 -36.25 -5.97 25.54
C LYS A 30 -37.58 -6.33 24.86
N PRO A 31 -38.57 -5.41 24.73
CA PRO A 31 -39.78 -5.66 23.95
C PRO A 31 -39.50 -5.83 22.46
N PHE A 32 -38.68 -4.97 21.86
CA PHE A 32 -38.37 -5.01 20.42
C PHE A 32 -37.61 -6.27 20.03
N LEU A 33 -36.60 -6.67 20.81
CA LEU A 33 -35.79 -7.88 20.54
C LEU A 33 -36.56 -9.21 20.64
N ARG A 34 -37.85 -9.20 21.05
CA ARG A 34 -38.74 -10.37 20.99
C ARG A 34 -39.43 -10.52 19.62
N VAL A 35 -39.37 -9.51 18.77
CA VAL A 35 -39.89 -9.53 17.40
C VAL A 35 -38.77 -10.04 16.48
N PRO A 36 -38.96 -11.13 15.72
CA PRO A 36 -37.99 -11.60 14.74
C PRO A 36 -37.63 -10.50 13.73
N GLY A 37 -36.34 -10.29 13.47
CA GLY A 37 -35.84 -9.26 12.54
C GLY A 37 -35.62 -7.86 13.16
N ALA A 38 -36.17 -7.56 14.33
CA ALA A 38 -35.95 -6.24 14.98
C ALA A 38 -34.50 -6.02 15.44
N ALA A 39 -33.72 -7.09 15.63
CA ALA A 39 -32.30 -7.03 16.00
C ALA A 39 -31.35 -6.71 14.84
N SER A 40 -31.83 -6.72 13.59
CA SER A 40 -31.06 -6.44 12.37
C SER A 40 -31.46 -5.12 11.71
N VAL A 41 -32.13 -4.24 12.46
CA VAL A 41 -32.46 -2.88 12.02
C VAL A 41 -31.16 -2.07 11.90
N GLN A 42 -31.01 -1.38 10.76
CA GLN A 42 -29.91 -0.45 10.48
C GLN A 42 -30.45 0.97 10.40
N ASP A 43 -29.61 1.96 10.68
CA ASP A 43 -29.95 3.36 10.45
C ASP A 43 -29.72 3.71 8.96
N PRO A 44 -30.72 4.21 8.23
CA PRO A 44 -30.51 4.74 6.87
C PRO A 44 -29.46 5.86 6.82
N GLU A 45 -29.26 6.61 7.92
CA GLU A 45 -28.24 7.67 8.03
C GLU A 45 -26.84 7.15 8.43
N THR A 46 -26.64 5.83 8.67
CA THR A 46 -25.26 5.30 8.81
C THR A 46 -24.45 5.26 7.50
N ASP A 47 -25.01 5.78 6.41
CA ASP A 47 -24.28 6.14 5.18
C ASP A 47 -23.69 7.56 5.25
N ASP A 48 -23.14 7.94 6.41
CA ASP A 48 -22.43 9.22 6.59
C ASP A 48 -21.06 9.16 5.90
N ILE A 49 -21.10 9.35 4.59
CA ILE A 49 -19.95 9.42 3.71
C ILE A 49 -18.98 10.54 4.16
N GLU A 50 -19.45 11.63 4.78
CA GLU A 50 -18.56 12.70 5.25
C GLU A 50 -17.80 12.28 6.52
N ALA A 51 -18.42 11.59 7.47
CA ALA A 51 -17.72 10.99 8.61
C ALA A 51 -16.73 9.89 8.17
N ALA A 52 -17.10 9.09 7.16
CA ALA A 52 -16.20 8.11 6.55
C ALA A 52 -15.00 8.78 5.88
N LYS A 53 -15.22 9.81 5.04
CA LYS A 53 -14.15 10.63 4.43
C LYS A 53 -13.23 11.24 5.47
N ALA A 54 -13.78 11.81 6.55
CA ALA A 54 -13.00 12.41 7.64
C ALA A 54 -12.12 11.36 8.35
N THR A 55 -12.68 10.18 8.60
CA THR A 55 -11.96 9.06 9.24
C THR A 55 -10.85 8.53 8.34
N ILE A 56 -11.11 8.30 7.05
CA ILE A 56 -10.10 7.85 6.07
C ILE A 56 -8.95 8.85 5.97
N LYS A 57 -9.26 10.16 5.89
CA LYS A 57 -8.24 11.22 5.86
C LYS A 57 -7.37 11.21 7.12
N GLU A 58 -7.96 11.13 8.30
CA GLU A 58 -7.21 11.08 9.57
C GLU A 58 -6.33 9.82 9.69
N LEU A 59 -6.86 8.66 9.25
CA LEU A 59 -6.11 7.41 9.22
C LEU A 59 -4.88 7.50 8.31
N PHE A 60 -5.02 7.97 7.07
CA PHE A 60 -3.89 8.09 6.15
C PHE A 60 -2.89 9.17 6.59
N LEU A 61 -3.34 10.31 7.13
CA LEU A 61 -2.45 11.31 7.74
C LEU A 61 -1.73 10.77 9.00
N SER A 62 -2.31 9.78 9.69
CA SER A 62 -1.70 9.07 10.81
C SER A 62 -0.78 7.91 10.39
N GLY A 63 -0.63 7.65 9.08
CA GLY A 63 0.21 6.58 8.55
C GLY A 63 -0.46 5.21 8.44
N ALA A 64 -1.79 5.15 8.33
CA ALA A 64 -2.46 3.93 7.87
C ALA A 64 -2.06 3.62 6.42
N ILE A 65 -1.96 2.33 6.10
CA ILE A 65 -1.50 1.83 4.80
C ILE A 65 -2.69 1.79 3.84
N TRP A 66 -2.55 2.38 2.65
CA TRP A 66 -3.63 2.54 1.66
C TRP A 66 -3.81 1.31 0.76
N ASN A 67 -2.76 0.50 0.59
CA ASN A 67 -2.71 -0.72 -0.20
C ASN A 67 -2.62 -2.01 0.65
N ASP A 68 -2.94 -1.95 1.95
CA ASP A 68 -2.96 -3.14 2.82
C ASP A 68 -4.09 -4.09 2.42
N LEU A 69 -3.86 -5.40 2.51
CA LEU A 69 -4.78 -6.43 1.99
C LEU A 69 -5.56 -7.09 3.12
N ASP A 70 -6.87 -7.22 2.93
CA ASP A 70 -7.74 -7.95 3.86
C ASP A 70 -7.66 -9.48 3.65
N THR A 71 -8.45 -10.26 4.41
CA THR A 71 -8.49 -11.73 4.28
C THR A 71 -9.04 -12.26 2.96
N ASN A 72 -9.62 -11.40 2.11
CA ASN A 72 -10.12 -11.72 0.78
C ASN A 72 -9.19 -11.19 -0.33
N ASN A 73 -8.01 -10.66 0.02
CA ASN A 73 -7.07 -10.01 -0.88
C ASN A 73 -7.60 -8.69 -1.47
N GLU A 74 -8.44 -7.96 -0.73
CA GLU A 74 -8.96 -6.66 -1.14
C GLU A 74 -8.21 -5.51 -0.43
N THR A 75 -7.85 -4.47 -1.17
CA THR A 75 -7.40 -3.19 -0.58
C THR A 75 -8.59 -2.37 -0.06
N PRO A 76 -8.36 -1.33 0.77
CA PRO A 76 -9.35 -0.30 1.06
C PRO A 76 -10.02 0.30 -0.20
N GLY A 77 -9.27 0.39 -1.31
CA GLY A 77 -9.78 0.82 -2.61
C GLY A 77 -10.74 -0.20 -3.21
N CYS A 78 -10.33 -1.46 -3.32
CA CYS A 78 -11.17 -2.56 -3.82
C CYS A 78 -12.49 -2.65 -3.04
N LEU A 79 -12.43 -2.55 -1.71
CA LEU A 79 -13.62 -2.55 -0.84
C LEU A 79 -14.53 -1.34 -1.10
N ALA A 80 -13.97 -0.13 -1.25
CA ALA A 80 -14.75 1.07 -1.56
C ALA A 80 -15.41 0.98 -2.95
N TRP A 81 -14.69 0.46 -3.94
CA TRP A 81 -15.19 0.23 -5.29
C TRP A 81 -16.34 -0.79 -5.32
N ARG A 82 -16.14 -1.97 -4.71
CA ARG A 82 -17.16 -3.04 -4.62
C ARG A 82 -18.42 -2.60 -3.87
N LEU A 83 -18.32 -1.68 -2.92
CA LEU A 83 -19.46 -1.09 -2.21
C LEU A 83 -20.09 0.10 -2.96
N GLY A 84 -19.62 0.44 -4.17
CA GLY A 84 -20.12 1.57 -4.97
C GLY A 84 -19.74 2.95 -4.43
N ARG A 85 -18.81 3.02 -3.46
CA ARG A 85 -18.44 4.25 -2.72
C ARG A 85 -17.32 5.00 -3.43
N LYS A 86 -17.60 5.46 -4.66
CA LYS A 86 -16.63 6.14 -5.53
C LYS A 86 -15.86 7.27 -4.82
N GLU A 87 -16.54 8.11 -4.04
CA GLU A 87 -15.88 9.21 -3.30
C GLU A 87 -14.92 8.75 -2.20
N LEU A 88 -15.08 7.52 -1.68
CA LEU A 88 -14.12 6.92 -0.73
C LEU A 88 -12.99 6.23 -1.48
N TYR A 89 -13.27 5.61 -2.64
CA TYR A 89 -12.27 5.06 -3.55
C TYR A 89 -11.27 6.13 -4.00
N GLU A 90 -11.76 7.28 -4.47
CA GLU A 90 -10.91 8.42 -4.85
C GLU A 90 -9.99 8.85 -3.70
N LEU A 91 -10.44 8.85 -2.44
CA LEU A 91 -9.57 9.19 -1.30
C LEU A 91 -8.44 8.19 -1.04
N VAL A 92 -8.62 6.92 -1.42
CA VAL A 92 -7.57 5.88 -1.35
C VAL A 92 -6.58 6.05 -2.50
N VAL A 93 -7.07 6.27 -3.73
CA VAL A 93 -6.21 6.58 -4.90
C VAL A 93 -5.38 7.83 -4.64
N ASP A 94 -6.01 8.91 -4.18
CA ASP A 94 -5.37 10.14 -3.72
C ASP A 94 -4.28 9.89 -2.66
N ALA A 95 -4.45 8.90 -1.78
CA ALA A 95 -3.49 8.56 -0.74
C ALA A 95 -2.27 7.84 -1.33
N GLY A 96 -2.48 6.94 -2.29
CA GLY A 96 -1.43 6.38 -3.13
C GLY A 96 -0.66 7.47 -3.86
N VAL A 97 -1.31 8.24 -4.73
CA VAL A 97 -0.68 9.32 -5.53
C VAL A 97 0.08 10.34 -4.65
N ARG A 98 -0.42 10.67 -3.46
CA ARG A 98 0.34 11.51 -2.50
C ARG A 98 1.59 10.82 -1.94
N ALA A 99 1.53 9.54 -1.64
CA ALA A 99 2.69 8.77 -1.18
C ALA A 99 3.75 8.71 -2.30
N GLU A 100 3.34 8.41 -3.52
CA GLU A 100 4.18 8.39 -4.73
C GLU A 100 4.92 9.72 -4.94
N ILE A 101 4.19 10.84 -5.00
CA ILE A 101 4.77 12.17 -5.20
C ILE A 101 5.72 12.54 -4.05
N LEU A 102 5.36 12.22 -2.80
CA LEU A 102 6.16 12.53 -1.62
C LEU A 102 7.47 11.73 -1.61
N MET A 103 7.41 10.43 -1.87
CA MET A 103 8.57 9.54 -1.87
C MET A 103 9.52 9.89 -3.03
N ASN A 104 8.97 10.22 -4.22
CA ASN A 104 9.74 10.75 -5.35
C ASN A 104 10.47 12.05 -4.98
N LEU A 105 9.77 13.02 -4.37
CA LEU A 105 10.36 14.29 -3.94
C LEU A 105 11.43 14.10 -2.84
N MET A 106 11.29 13.08 -1.99
CA MET A 106 12.26 12.73 -0.96
C MET A 106 13.48 11.96 -1.51
N GLY A 107 13.52 11.64 -2.81
CA GLY A 107 14.60 10.87 -3.44
C GLY A 107 14.67 9.43 -2.94
N GLY A 108 13.56 8.90 -2.41
CA GLY A 108 13.44 7.56 -1.83
C GLY A 108 12.45 6.66 -2.55
N TYR A 109 11.93 7.11 -3.71
CA TYR A 109 11.12 6.30 -4.61
C TYR A 109 11.91 5.98 -5.87
N GLU A 110 11.82 4.73 -6.29
CA GLU A 110 12.02 4.30 -7.67
C GLU A 110 10.72 3.63 -8.09
N GLU A 111 10.32 3.90 -9.33
CA GLU A 111 9.12 3.33 -9.96
C GLU A 111 9.17 1.80 -9.87
N LEU A 112 8.33 1.23 -9.01
CA LEU A 112 8.00 -0.19 -9.09
C LEU A 112 7.27 -0.37 -10.42
N SER A 113 7.64 -1.40 -11.20
CA SER A 113 6.92 -1.68 -12.43
C SER A 113 5.52 -2.18 -12.09
N ASP A 114 4.52 -1.31 -12.23
CA ASP A 114 3.12 -1.67 -12.08
C ASP A 114 2.78 -2.79 -13.08
N GLU A 115 2.46 -3.96 -12.54
CA GLU A 115 1.83 -5.03 -13.30
C GLU A 115 0.32 -4.72 -13.34
N ASP A 116 -0.18 -4.11 -14.42
CA ASP A 116 -1.59 -3.69 -14.58
C ASP A 116 -2.59 -4.86 -14.44
N GLU A 117 -3.53 -4.81 -13.48
CA GLU A 117 -4.64 -5.79 -13.41
C GLU A 117 -5.73 -5.43 -14.43
N ASP A 118 -5.54 -5.90 -15.66
CA ASP A 118 -6.60 -5.92 -16.67
C ASP A 118 -7.75 -6.82 -16.20
N GLU A 119 -8.80 -6.23 -15.63
CA GLU A 119 -10.12 -6.85 -15.56
C GLU A 119 -10.76 -6.84 -16.96
N ASP A 120 -11.18 -8.01 -17.45
CA ASP A 120 -11.89 -8.19 -18.72
C ASP A 120 -13.24 -7.44 -18.77
N GLU A 121 -13.27 -6.15 -19.09
CA GLU A 121 -14.52 -5.43 -19.40
C GLU A 121 -14.99 -5.73 -20.84
N GLU A 122 -15.84 -6.76 -20.99
CA GLU A 122 -16.73 -6.87 -22.17
C GLU A 122 -17.78 -5.74 -22.18
N GLY A 123 -17.38 -4.61 -22.77
CA GLY A 123 -18.22 -3.82 -23.67
C GLY A 123 -19.40 -3.01 -23.11
N SER A 124 -19.25 -1.69 -23.15
CA SER A 124 -20.32 -0.85 -23.71
C SER A 124 -19.79 0.40 -24.41
N GLU A 125 -20.23 0.64 -25.64
CA GLU A 125 -19.92 1.86 -26.40
C GLU A 125 -20.63 3.07 -25.79
N VAL A 126 -19.90 4.16 -25.51
CA VAL A 126 -20.50 5.49 -25.40
C VAL A 126 -19.63 6.52 -26.13
N GLU A 127 -20.11 7.00 -27.28
CA GLU A 127 -19.43 8.03 -28.05
C GLU A 127 -19.47 9.41 -27.35
N GLY A 128 -18.30 10.05 -27.25
CA GLY A 128 -18.13 11.47 -27.52
C GLY A 128 -18.57 12.51 -26.47
N MET A 129 -17.58 13.22 -25.92
CA MET A 129 -17.56 14.69 -25.97
C MET A 129 -16.11 15.20 -25.82
N GLY A 130 -15.57 15.86 -26.84
CA GLY A 130 -14.27 16.51 -26.75
C GLY A 130 -14.40 18.01 -26.49
N ILE A 131 -13.54 18.58 -25.65
CA ILE A 131 -13.21 20.01 -25.66
C ILE A 131 -11.69 20.17 -25.57
N ILE A 132 -11.14 20.90 -26.54
CA ILE A 132 -9.77 21.39 -26.56
C ILE A 132 -9.76 22.71 -25.82
N GLU A 133 -8.77 22.97 -24.96
CA GLU A 133 -8.31 24.36 -24.75
C GLU A 133 -6.84 24.43 -24.32
N ASN A 134 -5.96 24.60 -25.30
CA ASN A 134 -4.63 25.16 -25.08
C ASN A 134 -4.81 26.65 -24.73
N VAL A 135 -4.29 27.08 -23.59
CA VAL A 135 -4.16 28.51 -23.26
C VAL A 135 -2.67 28.85 -23.13
N GLU A 136 -2.07 29.27 -24.24
CA GLU A 136 -0.82 30.04 -24.19
C GLU A 136 -1.10 31.41 -23.54
N THR A 137 -0.15 31.92 -22.77
CA THR A 137 -0.12 33.33 -22.37
C THR A 137 1.30 33.86 -22.55
N ILE A 138 1.51 34.66 -23.59
CA ILE A 138 2.78 35.33 -23.91
C ILE A 138 2.68 36.80 -23.50
N VAL A 139 3.65 37.33 -22.73
CA VAL A 139 4.12 38.73 -22.82
C VAL A 139 5.62 38.84 -22.43
N ASP A 140 6.46 39.14 -23.43
CA ASP A 140 7.71 39.93 -23.51
C ASP A 140 8.84 39.90 -22.45
N GLY A 141 10.10 39.84 -22.94
CA GLY A 141 11.31 39.98 -22.09
C GLY A 141 12.73 39.94 -22.73
N GLU A 142 12.94 40.45 -23.95
CA GLU A 142 14.25 40.79 -24.58
C GLU A 142 15.38 39.74 -24.88
N ASN A 143 15.78 39.71 -26.17
CA ASN A 143 17.14 39.57 -26.75
C ASN A 143 18.04 38.35 -26.43
N THR A 144 18.36 37.53 -27.45
CA THR A 144 19.55 37.72 -28.34
C THR A 144 19.63 36.65 -29.45
N THR A 145 20.03 37.06 -30.66
CA THR A 145 20.50 36.31 -31.85
C THR A 145 21.47 35.14 -31.55
N THR A 146 21.71 34.09 -32.33
CA THR A 146 21.30 33.61 -33.68
C THR A 146 21.50 32.05 -33.70
N GLU A 147 21.49 31.24 -34.76
CA GLU A 147 21.59 31.42 -36.23
C GLU A 147 20.84 30.29 -37.00
N GLU A 148 20.85 30.35 -38.32
CA GLU A 148 20.14 29.51 -39.30
C GLU A 148 20.91 28.24 -39.73
N THR A 149 20.17 27.15 -40.04
CA THR A 149 20.35 26.39 -41.30
C THR A 149 19.05 25.70 -41.73
N ALA A 150 18.47 26.16 -42.84
CA ALA A 150 17.64 25.36 -43.75
C ALA A 150 18.55 24.34 -44.49
N GLU A 151 18.13 23.32 -45.26
CA GLU A 151 16.86 22.80 -45.82
C GLU A 151 17.16 21.27 -46.04
N GLU A 152 16.30 20.33 -46.46
CA GLU A 152 15.25 20.33 -47.49
C GLU A 152 14.38 19.06 -47.32
N ALA A 153 13.16 19.04 -47.87
CA ALA A 153 12.19 17.96 -47.65
C ALA A 153 12.25 16.82 -48.68
N THR A 154 11.90 15.59 -48.26
CA THR A 154 11.23 14.62 -49.13
C THR A 154 10.05 13.95 -48.42
N ASN A 155 8.95 13.80 -49.16
CA ASN A 155 7.65 13.31 -48.70
C ASN A 155 7.50 11.80 -49.04
N GLY A 156 6.99 10.96 -48.12
CA GLY A 156 7.07 9.51 -48.30
C GLY A 156 6.30 8.59 -47.33
N GLN A 157 5.12 9.01 -46.87
CA GLN A 157 3.95 8.18 -46.49
C GLN A 157 4.11 6.73 -45.95
N ALA A 158 3.52 6.53 -44.75
CA ALA A 158 2.92 5.31 -44.19
C ALA A 158 3.82 4.14 -43.74
N GLY A 159 3.83 3.95 -42.43
CA GLY A 159 4.40 2.80 -41.73
C GLY A 159 4.11 2.88 -40.23
N GLU A 160 2.83 2.89 -39.84
CA GLU A 160 2.43 2.71 -38.44
C GLU A 160 2.81 1.29 -38.00
N THR A 161 4.03 1.15 -37.51
CA THR A 161 4.44 -0.04 -36.78
C THR A 161 3.77 0.07 -35.41
N LYS A 162 2.68 -0.66 -35.22
CA LYS A 162 2.20 -0.94 -33.86
C LYS A 162 3.33 -1.70 -33.17
N GLU A 163 3.99 -1.07 -32.21
CA GLU A 163 4.78 -1.82 -31.23
C GLU A 163 3.76 -2.60 -30.40
N GLU A 164 3.64 -3.89 -30.69
CA GLU A 164 2.97 -4.83 -29.79
C GLU A 164 3.80 -4.86 -28.50
N GLY A 165 3.37 -4.05 -27.53
CA GLY A 165 3.87 -4.10 -26.17
C GLY A 165 3.85 -5.55 -25.71
N THR A 166 5.03 -6.12 -25.51
CA THR A 166 5.13 -7.53 -25.15
C THR A 166 4.77 -7.62 -23.67
N GLU A 167 3.51 -7.95 -23.38
CA GLU A 167 2.99 -8.19 -22.03
C GLU A 167 4.01 -9.04 -21.24
N ILE A 168 4.60 -8.45 -20.21
CA ILE A 168 5.45 -9.18 -19.28
C ILE A 168 4.47 -9.92 -18.36
N PRO A 169 4.44 -11.28 -18.39
CA PRO A 169 3.43 -12.01 -17.65
C PRO A 169 3.65 -11.86 -16.15
N LYS A 170 2.61 -11.41 -15.47
CA LYS A 170 2.59 -11.13 -14.04
C LYS A 170 3.22 -12.20 -13.19
N LYS A 171 4.09 -11.82 -12.26
CA LYS A 171 4.90 -12.77 -11.50
C LYS A 171 4.58 -12.72 -10.01
N ASP A 172 3.59 -13.55 -9.64
CA ASP A 172 3.20 -13.81 -8.25
C ASP A 172 4.42 -14.02 -7.32
N VAL A 173 4.58 -13.11 -6.35
CA VAL A 173 5.72 -12.99 -5.44
C VAL A 173 5.74 -14.13 -4.43
N ASN A 174 6.33 -15.24 -4.86
CA ASN A 174 6.46 -16.45 -4.05
C ASN A 174 7.89 -16.70 -3.55
N SER A 175 8.02 -17.34 -2.39
CA SER A 175 9.32 -17.57 -1.77
C SER A 175 10.26 -18.47 -2.57
N ALA A 176 9.74 -19.32 -3.47
CA ALA A 176 10.59 -20.22 -4.26
C ALA A 176 11.33 -19.47 -5.36
N ASP A 177 10.71 -18.44 -5.95
CA ASP A 177 11.33 -17.61 -6.97
C ASP A 177 12.16 -16.48 -6.36
N TYR A 178 11.74 -15.88 -5.25
CA TYR A 178 12.62 -15.00 -4.46
C TYR A 178 13.95 -15.68 -4.12
N LEU A 179 13.93 -16.91 -3.58
CA LEU A 179 15.15 -17.67 -3.23
C LEU A 179 16.01 -18.12 -4.43
N ARG A 180 15.52 -17.96 -5.66
CA ARG A 180 16.25 -18.21 -6.92
C ARG A 180 16.68 -16.90 -7.61
N SER A 181 16.10 -15.78 -7.22
CA SER A 181 16.39 -14.47 -7.82
C SER A 181 17.85 -14.08 -7.58
N LYS A 182 18.30 -13.11 -8.37
CA LYS A 182 19.54 -12.40 -8.14
C LYS A 182 19.21 -11.18 -7.28
N LEU A 183 19.92 -10.97 -6.19
CA LEU A 183 19.78 -9.71 -5.43
C LEU A 183 20.88 -8.72 -5.78
N GLU A 184 20.51 -7.45 -5.85
CA GLU A 184 21.41 -6.32 -5.98
C GLU A 184 21.52 -5.56 -4.66
N PHE A 185 22.75 -5.35 -4.19
CA PHE A 185 23.05 -4.57 -2.98
C PHE A 185 23.60 -3.21 -3.38
N ALA A 186 22.93 -2.15 -2.96
CA ALA A 186 23.46 -0.79 -2.94
C ALA A 186 23.71 -0.35 -1.47
N ASP A 187 24.19 0.89 -1.28
CA ASP A 187 24.46 1.44 0.07
C ASP A 187 23.17 1.65 0.90
N ASP A 188 22.04 1.87 0.22
CA ASP A 188 20.75 2.29 0.78
C ASP A 188 19.58 1.33 0.47
N LYS A 189 19.79 0.30 -0.36
CA LYS A 189 18.74 -0.66 -0.75
C LYS A 189 19.26 -2.05 -1.09
N LEU A 190 18.36 -3.02 -0.98
CA LEU A 190 18.47 -4.39 -1.45
C LEU A 190 17.29 -4.65 -2.39
N LEU A 191 17.58 -4.90 -3.66
CA LEU A 191 16.58 -5.17 -4.69
C LEU A 191 16.62 -6.63 -5.14
N ASP A 192 15.51 -7.16 -5.65
CA ASP A 192 15.48 -8.44 -6.36
C ASP A 192 15.73 -8.31 -7.86
N ALA A 193 15.59 -9.42 -8.59
CA ALA A 193 15.87 -9.50 -10.02
C ALA A 193 14.86 -8.75 -10.90
N ASP A 194 13.69 -8.42 -10.34
CA ASP A 194 12.61 -7.70 -10.99
C ASP A 194 12.55 -6.23 -10.46
N ALA A 195 13.65 -5.77 -9.86
CA ALA A 195 13.88 -4.45 -9.27
C ALA A 195 13.01 -4.10 -8.03
N ASN A 196 12.28 -5.06 -7.46
CA ASN A 196 11.43 -4.81 -6.29
C ASN A 196 12.26 -4.59 -5.02
N GLY A 197 11.79 -3.69 -4.16
CA GLY A 197 12.40 -3.39 -2.86
C GLY A 197 12.27 -4.54 -1.86
N VAL A 198 13.35 -5.29 -1.65
CA VAL A 198 13.42 -6.39 -0.65
C VAL A 198 13.70 -5.86 0.75
N MET A 199 14.55 -4.83 0.86
CA MET A 199 14.84 -4.09 2.10
C MET A 199 15.44 -2.73 1.76
N MET A 200 15.06 -1.69 2.50
CA MET A 200 15.44 -0.30 2.22
C MET A 200 15.97 0.41 3.48
N ALA A 201 16.95 1.30 3.32
CA ALA A 201 17.56 2.01 4.44
C ALA A 201 16.59 2.95 5.18
N TRP A 202 15.52 3.41 4.54
CA TRP A 202 14.50 4.26 5.19
C TRP A 202 13.80 3.54 6.35
N GLU A 203 13.68 2.21 6.30
CA GLU A 203 13.10 1.37 7.35
C GLU A 203 13.88 1.44 8.68
N THR A 204 15.15 1.89 8.66
CA THR A 204 16.04 2.00 9.83
C THR A 204 15.36 2.68 11.03
N SER A 205 14.61 3.76 10.80
CA SER A 205 13.94 4.50 11.87
C SER A 205 12.81 3.69 12.54
N ILE A 206 12.07 2.93 11.73
CA ILE A 206 10.97 2.05 12.16
C ILE A 206 11.54 0.83 12.88
N MET A 207 12.53 0.16 12.30
CA MET A 207 13.23 -0.96 12.94
C MET A 207 13.83 -0.57 14.30
N GLN A 208 14.42 0.62 14.42
CA GLN A 208 14.93 1.12 15.70
C GLN A 208 13.81 1.34 16.73
N ARG A 209 12.64 1.83 16.31
CA ARG A 209 11.46 1.96 17.18
C ARG A 209 10.94 0.59 17.63
N THR A 210 10.91 -0.38 16.72
CA THR A 210 10.56 -1.79 17.02
C THR A 210 11.52 -2.40 18.06
N VAL A 211 12.83 -2.22 17.90
CA VAL A 211 13.83 -2.68 18.89
C VAL A 211 13.61 -2.04 20.26
N ASN A 212 13.32 -0.73 20.31
CA ASN A 212 13.07 -0.02 21.57
C ASN A 212 11.79 -0.48 22.28
N LEU A 213 10.76 -0.90 21.53
CA LEU A 213 9.50 -1.43 22.08
C LEU A 213 9.66 -2.89 22.54
N LEU A 214 10.38 -3.71 21.78
CA LEU A 214 10.65 -5.12 22.12
C LEU A 214 11.65 -5.28 23.27
N ILE A 215 12.60 -4.35 23.40
CA ILE A 215 13.66 -4.39 24.42
C ILE A 215 13.69 -3.06 25.20
N PRO A 216 12.76 -2.84 26.15
CA PRO A 216 12.82 -1.73 27.09
C PRO A 216 14.16 -1.69 27.84
N ALA A 217 14.65 -0.50 28.19
CA ALA A 217 15.97 -0.31 28.81
C ALA A 217 16.19 -1.05 30.15
N SER A 218 15.12 -1.47 30.83
CA SER A 218 15.16 -2.29 32.06
C SER A 218 15.22 -3.81 31.81
N SER A 219 15.22 -4.24 30.54
CA SER A 219 15.20 -5.67 30.18
C SER A 219 16.51 -6.37 30.57
N PRO A 220 16.45 -7.61 31.11
CA PRO A 220 17.63 -8.45 31.18
C PRO A 220 18.08 -8.84 29.76
N PRO A 221 19.33 -9.31 29.57
CA PRO A 221 19.81 -9.81 28.27
C PRO A 221 18.89 -10.89 27.69
N LEU A 222 18.20 -10.56 26.59
CA LEU A 222 17.20 -11.42 25.97
C LEU A 222 17.82 -12.44 25.00
N ARG A 223 17.03 -13.44 24.60
CA ARG A 223 17.36 -14.37 23.53
C ARG A 223 16.57 -13.98 22.29
N ILE A 224 17.27 -13.66 21.21
CA ILE A 224 16.70 -13.10 19.98
C ILE A 224 16.86 -14.13 18.86
N LEU A 225 15.79 -14.32 18.10
CA LEU A 225 15.76 -15.07 16.84
C LEU A 225 15.25 -14.13 15.76
N ASN A 226 16.06 -13.93 14.72
CA ASN A 226 15.65 -13.27 13.48
C ASN A 226 15.62 -14.28 12.33
N ILE A 227 14.69 -14.09 11.38
CA ILE A 227 14.54 -14.91 10.17
C ILE A 227 14.47 -13.94 8.99
N GLY A 228 15.46 -14.03 8.09
CA GLY A 228 15.80 -12.98 7.13
C GLY A 228 16.80 -11.99 7.73
N PHE A 229 18.00 -11.92 7.16
CA PHE A 229 19.03 -10.94 7.49
C PHE A 229 18.92 -9.70 6.61
N GLY A 230 18.70 -9.89 5.30
CA GLY A 230 18.67 -8.79 4.32
C GLY A 230 19.93 -7.93 4.38
N MET A 231 19.79 -6.63 4.67
CA MET A 231 20.89 -5.69 4.89
C MET A 231 21.45 -5.69 6.33
N GLY A 232 20.83 -6.42 7.27
CA GLY A 232 21.30 -6.53 8.66
C GLY A 232 21.05 -5.29 9.54
N ILE A 233 20.11 -4.44 9.14
CA ILE A 233 19.75 -3.19 9.83
C ILE A 233 19.29 -3.49 11.27
N ILE A 234 18.21 -4.24 11.41
CA ILE A 234 17.66 -4.62 12.72
C ILE A 234 18.61 -5.52 13.52
N ASP A 235 19.36 -6.40 12.85
CA ASP A 235 20.33 -7.28 13.50
C ASP A 235 21.47 -6.50 14.15
N THR A 236 21.90 -5.40 13.53
CA THR A 236 22.91 -4.48 14.09
C THR A 236 22.39 -3.81 15.35
N MET A 237 21.12 -3.38 15.36
CA MET A 237 20.47 -2.78 16.52
C MET A 237 20.32 -3.81 17.64
N PHE A 238 19.81 -5.01 17.35
CA PHE A 238 19.71 -6.10 18.33
C PHE A 238 21.07 -6.52 18.88
N ALA A 239 22.12 -6.58 18.06
CA ALA A 239 23.47 -6.87 18.55
C ALA A 239 23.99 -5.80 19.53
N SER A 240 23.58 -4.54 19.37
CA SER A 240 23.98 -3.45 20.28
C SER A 240 23.36 -3.55 21.68
N THR A 241 22.21 -4.21 21.83
CA THR A 241 21.54 -4.39 23.15
C THR A 241 22.22 -5.44 24.05
N SER A 242 23.32 -6.05 23.59
CA SER A 242 24.05 -7.11 24.32
C SER A 242 23.17 -8.30 24.75
N PRO A 243 22.43 -8.94 23.82
CA PRO A 243 21.54 -10.06 24.12
C PRO A 243 22.31 -11.29 24.64
N ALA A 244 21.63 -12.11 25.43
CA ALA A 244 22.17 -13.39 25.92
C ALA A 244 22.49 -14.39 24.79
N SER A 245 21.69 -14.35 23.71
CA SER A 245 21.99 -15.05 22.46
C SER A 245 21.26 -14.37 21.30
N HIS A 246 21.92 -14.19 20.16
CA HIS A 246 21.30 -13.72 18.93
C HIS A 246 21.49 -14.77 17.83
N HIS A 247 20.37 -15.31 17.33
CA HIS A 247 20.34 -16.29 16.25
C HIS A 247 19.69 -15.67 15.01
N ILE A 248 20.35 -15.82 13.87
CA ILE A 248 19.88 -15.29 12.58
C ILE A 248 19.78 -16.47 11.63
N ILE A 249 18.63 -16.64 10.98
CA ILE A 249 18.40 -17.64 9.94
C ILE A 249 18.24 -16.91 8.61
N GLU A 250 19.15 -17.15 7.67
CA GLU A 250 19.10 -16.61 6.32
C GLU A 250 19.15 -17.77 5.32
N ALA A 251 18.36 -17.67 4.25
CA ALA A 251 18.18 -18.66 3.21
C ALA A 251 18.64 -18.17 1.83
N HIS A 252 18.63 -16.86 1.57
CA HIS A 252 18.99 -16.30 0.27
C HIS A 252 20.50 -16.40 0.01
N SER A 253 20.88 -16.95 -1.14
CA SER A 253 22.27 -17.27 -1.48
C SER A 253 23.17 -16.01 -1.57
N ASP A 254 22.65 -14.93 -2.15
CA ASP A 254 23.37 -13.66 -2.26
C ASP A 254 23.56 -12.96 -0.91
N VAL A 255 22.56 -12.99 -0.02
CA VAL A 255 22.70 -12.43 1.34
C VAL A 255 23.76 -13.21 2.13
N LEU A 256 23.72 -14.55 2.05
CA LEU A 256 24.75 -15.42 2.64
C LEU A 256 26.15 -15.17 2.06
N THR A 257 26.25 -14.72 0.81
CA THR A 257 27.52 -14.37 0.15
C THR A 257 28.00 -12.98 0.59
N HIS A 258 27.12 -11.99 0.62
CA HIS A 258 27.40 -10.64 1.15
C HIS A 258 27.91 -10.73 2.61
N LEU A 259 27.25 -11.54 3.45
CA LEU A 259 27.65 -11.82 4.83
C LEU A 259 29.10 -12.34 4.98
N GLN A 260 29.65 -13.03 3.97
CA GLN A 260 30.99 -13.60 3.97
C GLN A 260 32.09 -12.61 3.51
N THR A 261 31.70 -11.42 3.02
CA THR A 261 32.63 -10.40 2.54
C THR A 261 33.66 -10.01 3.62
N PRO A 262 34.96 -9.91 3.30
CA PRO A 262 35.98 -9.54 4.27
C PRO A 262 35.67 -8.21 4.97
N GLY A 263 35.61 -8.24 6.30
CA GLY A 263 35.31 -7.07 7.13
C GLY A 263 33.86 -6.95 7.59
N HIS A 264 32.93 -7.74 7.04
CA HIS A 264 31.52 -7.68 7.42
C HIS A 264 31.29 -7.99 8.92
N LYS A 265 30.49 -7.17 9.61
CA LYS A 265 30.33 -7.15 11.09
C LYS A 265 29.86 -8.49 11.68
N PHE A 266 29.07 -9.25 10.91
CA PHE A 266 28.51 -10.54 11.29
C PHE A 266 29.29 -11.74 10.72
N GLY A 267 30.05 -11.57 9.62
CA GLY A 267 30.65 -12.67 8.86
C GLY A 267 31.58 -13.57 9.67
N LYS A 268 32.37 -12.98 10.59
CA LYS A 268 33.28 -13.73 11.47
C LYS A 268 32.57 -14.49 12.62
N ARG A 269 31.28 -14.21 12.89
CA ARG A 269 30.49 -14.81 13.99
C ARG A 269 29.48 -15.86 13.53
N MET A 270 28.98 -15.77 12.30
CA MET A 270 28.09 -16.77 11.67
C MET A 270 28.78 -18.12 11.35
N GLY A 271 29.87 -18.46 12.04
CA GLY A 271 30.79 -19.57 11.76
C GLY A 271 30.24 -20.97 12.09
N SER A 272 29.09 -21.35 11.54
CA SER A 272 28.67 -22.75 11.41
C SER A 272 27.62 -22.91 10.31
N LEU A 273 28.06 -22.87 9.04
CA LEU A 273 27.23 -23.26 7.91
C LEU A 273 26.92 -24.76 8.00
N ARG A 274 25.90 -25.13 8.78
CA ARG A 274 25.32 -26.48 8.75
C ARG A 274 24.38 -26.57 7.57
N THR A 275 24.97 -26.65 6.37
CA THR A 275 24.26 -26.88 5.11
C THR A 275 23.67 -28.28 5.08
N ARG A 276 22.61 -28.51 5.87
CA ARG A 276 21.77 -29.70 5.79
C ARG A 276 20.92 -29.58 4.52
N ARG A 277 21.55 -29.83 3.37
CA ARG A 277 20.84 -30.23 2.15
C ARG A 277 20.09 -31.52 2.48
N ARG A 278 18.85 -31.39 2.96
CA ARG A 278 17.86 -32.46 2.77
C ARG A 278 17.69 -32.54 1.25
N LYS A 279 18.04 -33.69 0.68
CA LYS A 279 17.48 -34.06 -0.62
C LYS A 279 15.96 -34.13 -0.40
N LEU A 280 15.24 -33.28 -1.11
CA LEU A 280 13.86 -33.56 -1.49
C LEU A 280 13.89 -34.78 -2.42
#